data_AF-A0A218P9K1-F1
#
_entry.id   AF-A0A218P9K1-F1
#
_cell.length_a   1.000
_cell.length_b   1.000
_cell.length_c   1.000
_cell.angle_alpha   90.00
_cell.angle_beta   90.00
_cell.angle_gamma   90.00
#
_symmetry.space_group_name_H-M   'P 1'
#
loop_
_entity.id
_entity.type
_entity.pdbx_description
1 polymer ?
#
loop_
_entity_poly.entity_id
_entity_poly.type
_entity_poly.pdbx_seq_one_letter_code
_entity_poly.pdbx_strand_id
1 'polypeptide(L)'
;MLLTRHAWERLIKRLAKKRKLERIYAELWDFLDRSRRIDVNEKVVIFTDSRKSLVCARLDCERLSREEIEEALGGIENPYKCVFFDERLVRETVPRKFLELVPDGVYCFYINREKRSIYIGSEPPLLVVTIRPAKKNEREG
;
A
#
# COMPACT_ATOMS: atom_id res chain seq x y z
N MET A 1 1.43 -1.34 -1.10
CA MET A 1 0.01 -1.40 -0.68
C MET A 1 -0.50 -0.01 -0.30
N LEU A 2 -1.77 0.25 -0.57
CA LEU A 2 -2.50 1.41 -0.07
C LEU A 2 -3.49 0.99 1.02
N LEU A 3 -3.84 1.91 1.91
CA LEU A 3 -4.76 1.67 3.01
C LEU A 3 -6.05 2.46 2.80
N THR A 4 -7.19 1.78 2.87
CA THR A 4 -8.48 2.47 3.09
C THR A 4 -8.52 3.10 4.48
N ARG A 5 -9.41 4.07 4.69
CA ARG A 5 -9.66 4.65 6.02
C ARG A 5 -10.04 3.59 7.05
N HIS A 6 -10.89 2.63 6.67
CA HIS A 6 -11.28 1.54 7.56
C HIS A 6 -10.07 0.67 7.92
N ALA A 7 -9.27 0.23 6.95
CA ALA A 7 -8.06 -0.55 7.21
C ALA A 7 -7.07 0.21 8.11
N TRP A 8 -6.89 1.50 7.88
CA TRP A 8 -6.04 2.38 8.68
C TRP A 8 -6.44 2.38 10.16
N GLU A 9 -7.72 2.65 10.46
CA GLU A 9 -8.25 2.65 11.83
C GLU A 9 -8.06 1.28 12.50
N ARG A 10 -8.25 0.20 11.74
CA ARG A 10 -8.09 -1.17 12.23
C ARG A 10 -6.62 -1.54 12.47
N LEU A 11 -5.70 -1.07 11.62
CA LEU A 11 -4.26 -1.21 11.80
C LEU A 11 -3.78 -0.48 13.06
N ILE A 12 -4.24 0.75 13.28
CA ILE A 12 -3.93 1.50 14.51
C ILE A 12 -4.42 0.71 15.74
N LYS A 13 -5.68 0.26 15.73
CA LYS A 13 -6.28 -0.43 16.87
C LYS A 13 -5.65 -1.79 17.16
N ARG A 14 -5.21 -2.51 16.12
CA ARG A 14 -4.87 -3.94 16.24
C ARG A 14 -3.40 -4.27 16.04
N LEU A 15 -2.61 -3.39 15.44
CA LEU A 15 -1.20 -3.62 15.16
C LEU A 15 -0.34 -2.49 15.72
N ALA A 16 -0.46 -1.28 15.21
CA ALA A 16 0.53 -0.24 15.47
C ALA A 16 0.46 0.41 16.86
N LYS A 17 -0.73 0.48 17.50
CA LYS A 17 -1.00 1.27 18.74
C LYS A 17 -0.51 2.74 18.67
N LYS A 18 -0.14 3.23 17.49
CA LYS A 18 0.41 4.56 17.18
C LYS A 18 -0.26 5.09 15.92
N ARG A 19 -0.36 6.41 15.78
CA ARG A 19 -1.06 7.08 14.67
C ARG A 19 -0.14 7.61 13.56
N LYS A 20 1.18 7.59 13.76
CA LYS A 20 2.13 8.14 12.79
C LYS A 20 2.17 7.25 11.54
N LEU A 21 2.09 7.87 10.35
CA LEU A 21 1.96 7.21 9.05
C LEU A 21 3.04 6.15 8.81
N GLU A 22 4.29 6.53 8.99
CA GLU A 22 5.47 5.68 8.78
C GLU A 22 5.46 4.49 9.73
N ARG A 23 4.96 4.67 10.96
CA ARG A 23 4.83 3.56 11.93
C ARG A 23 3.72 2.59 11.54
N ILE A 24 2.60 3.08 11.02
CA ILE A 24 1.49 2.23 10.57
C ILE A 24 1.92 1.38 9.37
N TYR A 25 2.64 1.98 8.43
CA TYR A 25 3.15 1.28 7.25
C TYR A 25 4.31 0.34 7.59
N ALA A 26 5.20 0.69 8.54
CA ALA A 26 6.19 -0.25 9.06
C ALA A 26 5.52 -1.52 9.62
N GLU A 27 4.52 -1.36 10.47
CA GLU A 27 3.77 -2.48 11.04
C GLU A 27 2.98 -3.28 9.98
N LEU A 28 2.52 -2.60 8.92
CA LEU A 28 1.92 -3.27 7.77
C LEU A 28 2.96 -4.12 7.05
N TRP A 29 4.15 -3.60 6.74
CA TRP A 29 5.21 -4.35 6.06
C TRP A 29 5.72 -5.51 6.92
N ASP A 30 5.94 -5.29 8.21
CA ASP A 30 6.29 -6.36 9.15
C ASP A 30 5.22 -7.45 9.18
N PHE A 31 3.94 -7.07 9.06
CA PHE A 31 2.84 -8.02 8.95
C PHE A 31 2.92 -8.83 7.66
N LEU A 32 3.24 -8.20 6.53
CA LEU A 32 3.39 -8.89 5.25
C LEU A 32 4.55 -9.90 5.29
N ASP A 33 5.68 -9.55 5.90
CA ASP A 33 6.87 -10.42 5.95
C ASP A 33 6.62 -11.75 6.68
N ARG A 34 5.78 -11.71 7.71
CA ARG A 34 5.41 -12.91 8.48
C ARG A 34 4.13 -13.59 8.01
N SER A 35 3.52 -13.09 6.93
CA SER A 35 2.25 -13.59 6.44
C SER A 35 2.42 -14.45 5.19
N ARG A 36 1.63 -15.51 5.12
CA ARG A 36 1.42 -16.22 3.85
C ARG A 36 0.37 -15.49 3.01
N ARG A 37 0.53 -15.57 1.69
CA ARG A 37 -0.41 -15.01 0.70
C ARG A 37 -1.40 -16.08 0.26
N ILE A 38 -2.68 -15.70 0.15
CA ILE A 38 -3.77 -16.51 -0.36
C ILE A 38 -4.47 -15.70 -1.46
N ASP A 39 -4.35 -16.14 -2.71
CA ASP A 39 -5.12 -15.58 -3.82
C ASP A 39 -6.52 -16.20 -3.81
N VAL A 40 -7.52 -15.42 -3.40
CA VAL A 40 -8.92 -15.89 -3.27
C VAL A 40 -9.59 -15.96 -4.62
N ASN A 41 -9.35 -14.94 -5.45
CA ASN A 41 -9.76 -14.85 -6.85
C ASN A 41 -8.93 -13.76 -7.54
N GLU A 42 -9.27 -13.43 -8.79
CA GLU A 42 -8.60 -12.41 -9.59
C GLU A 42 -8.58 -11.00 -8.95
N LYS A 43 -9.52 -10.67 -8.06
CA LYS A 43 -9.67 -9.34 -7.46
C LYS A 43 -9.22 -9.28 -6.01
N VAL A 44 -9.23 -10.41 -5.29
CA VAL A 44 -9.08 -10.45 -3.84
C VAL A 44 -7.87 -11.28 -3.43
N VAL A 45 -7.03 -10.68 -2.59
CA VAL A 45 -5.84 -11.30 -2.01
C VAL A 45 -5.93 -11.19 -0.50
N ILE A 46 -5.55 -12.25 0.21
CA ILE A 46 -5.48 -12.26 1.67
C ILE A 46 -4.04 -12.54 2.11
N PHE A 47 -3.54 -11.75 3.05
CA PHE A 47 -2.30 -12.04 3.77
C PHE A 47 -2.65 -12.44 5.19
N THR A 48 -2.12 -13.55 5.69
CA THR A 48 -2.47 -14.06 7.02
C THR A 48 -1.25 -14.58 7.77
N ASP A 49 -1.13 -14.22 9.06
CA ASP A 49 -0.16 -14.78 10.01
C ASP A 49 -0.79 -15.91 10.85
N SER A 50 -1.87 -16.50 10.34
CA SER A 50 -2.74 -17.49 11.00
C SER A 50 -3.45 -16.98 12.27
N ARG A 51 -3.28 -15.72 12.67
CA ARG A 51 -4.05 -15.10 13.76
C ARG A 51 -4.92 -13.96 13.26
N LYS A 52 -4.38 -13.14 12.38
CA LYS A 52 -5.05 -12.04 11.70
C LYS A 52 -4.92 -12.22 10.20
N SER A 53 -5.86 -11.65 9.49
CA SER A 53 -5.87 -11.63 8.04
C SER A 53 -6.12 -10.21 7.54
N LEU A 54 -5.23 -9.78 6.66
CA LEU A 54 -5.29 -8.55 5.91
C LEU A 54 -5.99 -8.85 4.58
N VAL A 55 -7.14 -8.23 4.36
CA VAL A 55 -7.93 -8.43 3.14
C VAL A 55 -7.65 -7.28 2.19
N CYS A 56 -7.19 -7.62 0.99
CA CYS A 56 -6.77 -6.69 -0.04
C CYS A 56 -7.60 -6.87 -1.31
N ALA A 57 -7.91 -5.75 -1.95
CA ALA A 57 -8.37 -5.71 -3.34
C ALA A 57 -7.19 -5.38 -4.26
N ARG A 58 -7.11 -6.02 -5.42
CA ARG A 58 -6.19 -5.61 -6.48
C ARG A 58 -6.62 -4.28 -7.07
N LEU A 59 -5.65 -3.41 -7.33
CA LEU A 59 -5.85 -2.16 -8.06
C LEU A 59 -5.13 -2.29 -9.40
N ASP A 60 -5.74 -1.74 -10.44
CA ASP A 60 -5.08 -1.55 -11.71
C ASP A 60 -3.99 -0.49 -11.56
N CYS A 61 -2.87 -0.69 -12.25
CA CYS A 61 -1.77 0.27 -12.37
C CYS A 61 -1.41 0.44 -13.83
N GLU A 62 -0.89 1.62 -14.15
CA GLU A 62 -0.18 1.86 -15.40
C GLU A 62 1.30 1.57 -15.17
N ARG A 63 1.96 0.87 -16.10
CA ARG A 63 3.41 0.71 -16.06
C ARG A 63 4.05 1.88 -16.75
N LEU A 64 4.73 2.72 -15.98
CA LEU A 64 5.30 3.98 -16.42
C LEU A 64 6.77 4.07 -16.01
N SER A 65 7.60 4.70 -16.85
CA SER A 65 8.94 5.15 -16.48
C SER A 65 8.88 6.21 -15.40
N ARG A 66 10.02 6.47 -14.73
CA ARG A 66 10.12 7.58 -13.79
C ARG A 66 9.78 8.93 -14.43
N GLU A 67 10.22 9.17 -15.67
CA GLU A 67 9.89 10.42 -16.38
C GLU A 67 8.39 10.52 -16.67
N GLU A 68 7.76 9.44 -17.14
CA GLU A 68 6.31 9.39 -17.38
C GLU A 68 5.52 9.62 -16.08
N ILE A 69 6.00 9.09 -14.94
CA ILE A 69 5.42 9.38 -13.62
C ILE A 69 5.57 10.87 -13.27
N GLU A 70 6.72 11.48 -13.53
CA GLU A 70 6.96 12.90 -13.27
C GLU A 70 5.99 13.80 -14.06
N GLU A 71 5.76 13.47 -15.33
CA GLU A 71 4.79 14.11 -16.20
C GLU A 71 3.36 13.94 -15.66
N ALA A 72 2.98 12.72 -15.28
CA ALA A 72 1.67 12.42 -14.71
C ALA A 72 1.38 13.15 -13.38
N LEU A 73 2.45 13.44 -12.62
CA LEU A 73 2.39 14.24 -11.39
C LEU A 73 2.42 15.75 -11.63
N GLY A 74 2.44 16.18 -12.90
CA GLY A 74 2.40 17.58 -13.32
C GLY A 74 1.30 18.41 -12.66
N GLY A 75 1.68 19.57 -12.11
CA GLY A 75 0.75 20.52 -11.51
C GLY A 75 0.20 20.13 -10.12
N ILE A 76 0.67 19.03 -9.51
CA ILE A 76 0.25 18.67 -8.16
C ILE A 76 1.13 19.40 -7.13
N GLU A 77 0.59 20.44 -6.52
CA GLU A 77 1.27 21.22 -5.48
C GLU A 77 0.87 20.81 -4.06
N ASN A 78 -0.26 20.13 -3.91
CA ASN A 78 -0.78 19.71 -2.61
C ASN A 78 -0.10 18.43 -2.10
N PRO A 79 0.02 18.24 -0.77
CA PRO A 79 0.52 17.00 -0.19
C PRO A 79 -0.39 15.80 -0.48
N TYR A 80 0.25 14.67 -0.79
CA TYR A 80 -0.37 13.36 -0.97
C TYR A 80 0.30 12.35 -0.04
N LYS A 81 -0.44 11.31 0.35
CA LYS A 81 0.15 10.10 0.92
C LYS A 81 0.82 9.29 -0.20
N CYS A 82 2.13 9.36 -0.27
CA CYS A 82 2.93 8.69 -1.30
C CYS A 82 3.59 7.44 -0.72
N VAL A 83 3.48 6.32 -1.44
CA VAL A 83 4.08 5.02 -1.07
C VAL A 83 4.97 4.56 -2.21
N PHE A 84 6.25 4.29 -1.90
CA PHE A 84 7.15 3.54 -2.77
C PHE A 84 7.40 2.19 -2.13
N PHE A 85 6.90 1.12 -2.76
CA PHE A 85 6.81 -0.19 -2.12
C PHE A 85 8.14 -0.93 -2.07
N ASP A 86 8.95 -0.82 -3.12
CA ASP A 86 10.16 -1.63 -3.28
C ASP A 86 11.18 -1.33 -2.17
N GLU A 87 11.34 -0.05 -1.82
CA GLU A 87 12.18 0.37 -0.69
C GLU A 87 11.40 0.61 0.61
N ARG A 88 10.12 0.25 0.66
CA ARG A 88 9.28 0.44 1.86
C ARG A 88 9.37 1.87 2.39
N LEU A 89 9.10 2.82 1.51
CA LEU A 89 9.07 4.23 1.82
C LEU A 89 7.64 4.76 1.78
N VAL A 90 7.29 5.56 2.78
CA VAL A 90 6.00 6.25 2.81
C VAL A 90 6.19 7.65 3.38
N ARG A 91 5.58 8.66 2.75
CA ARG A 91 5.57 10.04 3.24
C ARG A 91 4.28 10.73 2.86
N GLU A 92 3.88 11.70 3.68
CA GLU A 92 2.91 12.70 3.28
C GLU A 92 3.67 13.94 2.82
N THR A 93 3.70 14.18 1.51
CA THR A 93 4.49 15.26 0.90
C THR A 93 3.96 15.57 -0.50
N VAL A 94 4.49 16.61 -1.12
CA VAL A 94 4.25 16.91 -2.54
C VAL A 94 4.80 15.76 -3.39
N PRO A 95 4.01 15.16 -4.30
CA PRO A 95 4.42 13.98 -5.06
C PRO A 95 5.75 14.09 -5.80
N ARG A 96 6.03 15.25 -6.41
CA ARG A 96 7.30 15.47 -7.13
C ARG A 96 8.51 15.35 -6.21
N LYS A 97 8.44 15.94 -5.01
CA LYS A 97 9.48 15.78 -3.98
C LYS A 97 9.62 14.35 -3.49
N PHE A 98 8.55 13.55 -3.55
CA PHE A 98 8.63 12.13 -3.22
C PHE A 98 9.33 11.33 -4.32
N LEU A 99 9.07 11.67 -5.59
CA LEU A 99 9.66 11.01 -6.76
C LEU A 99 11.18 11.21 -6.84
N GLU A 100 11.72 12.28 -6.25
CA GLU A 100 13.17 12.48 -6.08
C GLU A 100 13.84 11.31 -5.31
N LEU A 101 13.08 10.60 -4.46
CA LEU A 101 13.54 9.46 -3.66
C LEU A 101 13.39 8.11 -4.37
N VAL A 102 12.77 8.09 -5.56
CA VAL A 102 12.54 6.88 -6.33
C VAL A 102 13.64 6.77 -7.40
N PRO A 103 14.39 5.67 -7.48
CA PRO A 103 15.39 5.46 -8.52
C PRO A 103 14.78 5.43 -9.93
N ASP A 104 15.59 5.70 -10.95
CA ASP A 104 15.17 5.53 -12.35
C ASP A 104 14.76 4.08 -12.63
N GLY A 105 13.67 3.91 -13.38
CA GLY A 105 13.10 2.59 -13.64
C GLY A 105 11.68 2.67 -14.17
N VAL A 106 11.08 1.50 -14.39
CA VAL A 106 9.68 1.34 -14.79
C VAL A 106 8.91 0.71 -13.65
N TYR A 107 7.82 1.35 -13.24
CA TYR A 107 7.05 0.96 -12.06
C TYR A 107 5.56 0.87 -12.38
N CYS A 108 4.85 0.03 -11.63
CA CYS A 108 3.41 0.15 -11.50
C CYS A 108 3.08 1.43 -10.73
N PHE A 109 2.44 2.36 -11.44
CA PHE A 109 1.99 3.63 -10.92
C PHE A 109 0.46 3.61 -10.72
N TYR A 110 0.04 4.12 -9.57
CA TYR A 110 -1.37 4.37 -9.29
C TYR A 110 -1.52 5.71 -8.56
N ILE A 111 -2.48 6.51 -8.99
CA ILE A 111 -2.85 7.76 -8.35
C ILE A 111 -4.36 7.82 -8.10
N ASN A 112 -4.73 8.25 -6.90
CA ASN A 112 -6.09 8.63 -6.58
C ASN A 112 -6.11 10.09 -6.13
N ARG A 113 -6.59 10.98 -7.00
CA ARG A 113 -6.63 12.43 -6.75
C ARG A 113 -7.64 12.81 -5.65
N GLU A 114 -8.79 12.12 -5.61
CA GLU A 114 -9.83 12.35 -4.59
C GLU A 114 -9.31 12.00 -3.19
N LYS A 115 -8.65 10.85 -3.05
CA LYS A 115 -8.10 10.36 -1.77
C LYS A 115 -6.69 10.86 -1.49
N ARG A 116 -6.12 11.69 -2.38
CA ARG A 116 -4.76 12.22 -2.32
C ARG A 116 -3.72 11.15 -1.98
N SER A 117 -3.74 10.03 -2.71
CA SER A 117 -2.85 8.90 -2.47
C SER A 117 -2.16 8.43 -3.74
N ILE A 118 -0.86 8.14 -3.64
CA ILE A 118 -0.03 7.62 -4.74
C ILE A 118 0.64 6.32 -4.31
N TYR A 119 0.76 5.41 -5.25
CA TYR A 119 1.57 4.21 -5.15
C TYR A 119 2.54 4.12 -6.32
N ILE A 120 3.78 3.78 -6.01
CA ILE A 120 4.85 3.43 -6.94
C ILE A 120 5.46 2.11 -6.45
N GLY A 121 5.71 1.17 -7.36
CA GLY A 121 6.43 -0.07 -7.04
C GLY A 121 6.51 -1.00 -8.23
N SER A 122 7.44 -1.96 -8.18
CA SER A 122 7.65 -2.98 -9.21
C SER A 122 6.43 -3.90 -9.40
N GLU A 123 5.70 -4.15 -8.31
CA GLU A 123 4.51 -5.00 -8.24
C GLU A 123 3.20 -4.22 -8.35
N PRO A 124 2.10 -4.84 -8.80
CA PRO A 124 0.79 -4.20 -8.81
C PRO A 124 0.31 -3.77 -7.41
N PRO A 125 -0.35 -2.60 -7.29
CA PRO A 125 -0.85 -2.12 -6.02
C PRO A 125 -1.98 -3.00 -5.48
N LEU A 126 -1.94 -3.17 -4.16
CA LEU A 126 -3.03 -3.75 -3.40
C LEU A 126 -3.63 -2.69 -2.47
N LEU A 127 -4.95 -2.58 -2.46
CA LEU A 127 -5.71 -1.76 -1.53
C LEU A 127 -6.18 -2.61 -0.34
N VAL A 128 -5.64 -2.33 0.84
CA VAL A 128 -6.09 -2.96 2.07
C VAL A 128 -7.47 -2.43 2.44
N VAL A 129 -8.45 -3.34 2.45
CA VAL A 129 -9.84 -3.06 2.81
C VAL A 129 -10.03 -3.17 4.32
N THR A 130 -9.48 -4.21 4.96
CA THR A 130 -9.61 -4.41 6.40
C THR A 130 -8.53 -5.33 6.98
N ILE A 131 -8.39 -5.30 8.31
CA ILE A 131 -7.71 -6.33 9.08
C ILE A 131 -8.67 -6.92 10.13
N ARG A 132 -8.74 -8.25 10.15
CA ARG A 132 -9.64 -9.02 11.01
C ARG A 132 -8.96 -10.29 11.55
N PRO A 133 -9.55 -10.98 12.55
CA PRO A 133 -9.11 -12.33 12.89
C PRO A 133 -9.17 -13.27 11.68
N ALA A 134 -8.22 -14.21 11.63
CA ALA A 134 -8.19 -15.24 10.60
C ALA A 134 -9.38 -16.19 10.73
N LYS A 135 -10.03 -16.49 9.60
CA LYS A 135 -11.07 -17.53 9.49
C LYS A 135 -10.45 -18.91 9.60
N LYS A 136 -11.26 -19.94 9.86
CA LYS A 136 -10.79 -21.33 10.02
C LYS A 136 -9.87 -21.78 8.87
N ASN A 137 -10.31 -21.61 7.63
CA ASN A 137 -9.53 -21.93 6.43
C ASN A 137 -8.25 -21.08 6.25
N GLU A 138 -8.20 -19.87 6.82
CA GLU A 138 -7.02 -19.00 6.79
C GLU A 138 -5.98 -19.38 7.86
N ARG A 139 -6.35 -20.19 8.85
CA ARG A 139 -5.48 -20.67 9.93
C ARG A 139 -4.77 -21.99 9.64
N GLU A 140 -5.41 -22.83 8.82
CA GLU A 140 -5.08 -24.27 8.68
C GLU A 140 -4.15 -24.59 7.50
N GLY A 141 -3.44 -23.62 6.92
CA GLY A 141 -2.47 -23.93 5.87
C GLY A 141 -1.20 -23.13 5.96
#